data_AF-A0A966MK47-F1
#
_entry.id   AF-A0A966MK47-F1
#
_cell.length_a   1.000
_cell.length_b   1.000
_cell.length_c   1.000
_cell.angle_alpha   90.00
_cell.angle_beta   90.00
_cell.angle_gamma   90.00
#
_symmetry.space_group_name_H-M   'P 1'
#
loop_
_entity.id
_entity.type
_entity.pdbx_description
1 polymer ?
#
loop_
_entity_poly.entity_id
_entity_poly.type
_entity_poly.pdbx_seq_one_letter_code
_entity_poly.pdbx_strand_id
1 'polypeptide(L)'
;MTVWQLIPVLSFVWLGGRCSHCRQPIAWRYPVVELLNMAWWLWCGLALPAWLAALPQPAVLVGVPSGLTWGPSLAWSLWGSTVLALAWIDWDSTWLPDGLTQPLAWGGLVAAGLGWSGLPLSQALAGAVLGYLSLWSVATVFHWVTRQEGMGGGDFKLLAALGAWCGPMLLIPLVLMASVLGLLVGLVLRARGQLREGRYIPFGPFLIGAAVALRLGLDRVIQTAWGVS
;
A
#
# COMPACT_ATOMS: atom_id res chain seq x y z
N MET A 1 18.33 24.04 -13.08
CA MET A 1 17.20 23.14 -13.43
C MET A 1 15.97 24.02 -13.63
N THR A 2 15.35 24.01 -14.80
CA THR A 2 14.13 24.80 -15.05
C THR A 2 12.92 24.10 -14.43
N VAL A 3 11.88 24.85 -14.02
CA VAL A 3 10.65 24.30 -13.39
C VAL A 3 10.04 23.16 -14.19
N TRP A 4 10.12 23.22 -15.52
CA TRP A 4 9.62 22.19 -16.44
C TRP A 4 10.37 20.85 -16.37
N GLN A 5 11.62 20.82 -15.87
CA GLN A 5 12.40 19.60 -15.66
C GLN A 5 12.03 18.89 -14.35
N LEU A 6 11.30 19.56 -13.45
CA LEU A 6 10.86 19.02 -12.17
C LEU A 6 9.52 18.29 -12.25
N ILE A 7 8.88 18.25 -13.44
CA ILE A 7 7.68 17.45 -13.70
C ILE A 7 8.08 16.28 -14.60
N PRO A 8 8.44 15.11 -14.03
CA PRO A 8 9.08 14.04 -14.78
C PRO A 8 8.23 13.47 -15.91
N VAL A 9 6.90 13.38 -15.80
CA VAL A 9 6.03 12.91 -16.91
C VAL A 9 6.01 13.89 -18.08
N LEU A 10 5.81 15.19 -17.82
CA LEU A 10 5.77 16.21 -18.87
C LEU A 10 7.13 16.37 -19.54
N SER A 11 8.21 16.38 -18.74
CA SER A 11 9.57 16.43 -19.28
C SER A 11 9.94 15.15 -20.05
N PHE A 12 9.49 13.97 -19.62
CA PHE A 12 9.72 12.72 -20.33
C PHE A 12 9.06 12.70 -21.72
N VAL A 13 7.80 13.12 -21.82
CA VAL A 13 7.09 13.23 -23.11
C VAL A 13 7.75 14.26 -24.01
N TRP A 14 8.10 15.43 -23.47
CA TRP A 14 8.67 16.52 -24.26
C TRP A 14 10.12 16.26 -24.70
N LEU A 15 10.91 15.56 -23.89
CA LEU A 15 12.30 15.21 -24.20
C LEU A 15 12.43 13.87 -24.96
N GLY A 16 11.31 13.25 -25.37
CA GLY A 16 11.31 11.98 -26.09
C GLY A 16 11.94 10.82 -25.30
N GLY A 17 11.75 10.81 -23.97
CA GLY A 17 12.27 9.79 -23.07
C GLY A 17 13.77 9.86 -22.81
N ARG A 18 14.42 11.01 -23.06
CA ARG A 18 15.86 11.21 -22.84
C ARG A 18 16.13 12.35 -21.87
N CYS A 19 17.20 12.25 -21.09
CA CYS A 19 17.63 13.35 -20.24
C CYS A 19 18.09 14.54 -21.09
N SER A 20 17.67 15.77 -20.73
CA SER A 20 18.04 16.99 -21.46
C SER A 20 19.53 17.31 -21.43
N HIS A 21 20.26 16.86 -20.39
CA HIS A 21 21.68 17.18 -20.21
C HIS A 21 22.61 16.07 -20.74
N CYS A 22 22.35 14.81 -20.40
CA CYS A 22 23.22 13.69 -20.74
C CYS A 22 22.71 12.79 -21.88
N ARG A 23 21.50 13.05 -22.41
CA ARG A 23 20.81 12.27 -23.48
C ARG A 23 20.64 10.76 -23.22
N GLN A 24 20.93 10.28 -22.01
CA GLN A 24 20.66 8.90 -21.60
C GLN A 24 19.14 8.64 -21.58
N PRO A 25 18.70 7.42 -21.94
CA PRO A 25 17.29 7.06 -21.88
C PRO A 25 16.82 7.01 -20.42
N ILE A 26 15.67 7.62 -20.15
CA ILE A 26 15.00 7.54 -18.85
C ILE A 26 14.20 6.24 -18.83
N ALA A 27 14.33 5.45 -17.77
CA ALA A 27 13.57 4.21 -17.66
C ALA A 27 12.06 4.49 -17.59
N TRP A 28 11.26 3.72 -18.35
CA TRP A 28 9.79 3.84 -18.39
C TRP A 28 9.11 3.65 -17.03
N ARG A 29 9.84 3.12 -16.05
CA ARG A 29 9.40 2.98 -14.66
C ARG A 29 9.01 4.32 -14.02
N TYR A 30 9.76 5.38 -14.28
CA TYR A 30 9.52 6.70 -13.69
C TYR A 30 8.18 7.31 -14.13
N PRO A 31 7.88 7.46 -15.44
CA PRO A 31 6.59 8.00 -15.86
C PRO A 31 5.42 7.13 -15.41
N VAL A 32 5.58 5.81 -15.33
CA VAL A 32 4.52 4.92 -14.82
C VAL A 32 4.22 5.20 -13.34
N VAL A 33 5.24 5.26 -12.49
CA VAL A 33 5.05 5.53 -11.04
C VAL A 33 4.41 6.89 -10.82
N GLU A 34 4.82 7.91 -11.57
CA GLU A 34 4.25 9.25 -11.45
C GLU A 34 2.79 9.30 -11.93
N LEU A 35 2.45 8.65 -13.04
CA LEU A 35 1.07 8.54 -13.51
C LEU A 35 0.18 7.76 -12.53
N LEU A 36 0.68 6.67 -11.95
CA LEU A 36 -0.04 5.91 -10.93
C LEU A 36 -0.26 6.75 -9.67
N ASN A 37 0.76 7.50 -9.23
CA ASN A 37 0.64 8.39 -8.10
C ASN A 37 -0.34 9.53 -8.38
N MET A 38 -0.29 10.14 -9.56
CA MET A 38 -1.24 11.16 -10.01
C MET A 38 -2.67 10.62 -10.01
N ALA A 39 -2.89 9.43 -10.59
CA ALA A 39 -4.19 8.78 -10.62
C ALA A 39 -4.72 8.49 -9.21
N TRP A 40 -3.86 8.03 -8.30
CA TRP A 40 -4.22 7.77 -6.91
C TRP A 40 -4.64 9.03 -6.17
N TRP A 41 -3.86 10.11 -6.30
CA TRP A 41 -4.19 11.40 -5.70
C TRP A 41 -5.50 11.97 -6.25
N LEU A 42 -5.71 11.87 -7.57
CA LEU A 42 -6.96 12.28 -8.20
C LEU A 42 -8.15 11.47 -7.68
N TRP A 43 -8.01 10.14 -7.56
CA TRP A 43 -9.04 9.28 -6.98
C TRP A 43 -9.39 9.69 -5.54
N CYS A 44 -8.40 9.92 -4.69
CA CYS A 44 -8.61 10.35 -3.30
C CYS A 44 -9.26 11.74 -3.21
N GLY A 45 -8.92 12.65 -4.13
CA GLY A 45 -9.53 13.97 -4.23
C GLY A 45 -10.97 13.92 -4.72
N LEU A 46 -11.27 13.11 -5.74
CA LEU A 46 -12.63 12.94 -6.26
C LEU A 46 -13.53 12.17 -5.31
N ALA A 47 -12.97 11.30 -4.47
CA ALA A 47 -13.72 10.59 -3.45
C ALA A 47 -14.09 11.50 -2.25
N LEU A 48 -13.43 12.66 -2.09
CA LEU A 48 -13.62 13.59 -0.96
C LEU A 48 -15.10 13.87 -0.62
N PRO A 49 -16.01 14.14 -1.58
CA PRO A 49 -17.42 14.37 -1.27
C PRO A 49 -18.11 13.14 -0.65
N ALA A 50 -17.73 11.93 -1.07
CA ALA A 50 -18.27 10.69 -0.51
C ALA A 50 -17.72 10.44 0.91
N TRP A 51 -16.43 10.70 1.14
CA TRP A 51 -15.84 10.62 2.48
C TRP A 51 -16.47 11.63 3.44
N LEU A 52 -16.73 12.86 2.98
CA LEU A 52 -17.40 13.90 3.75
C LEU A 52 -18.86 13.53 4.08
N ALA A 53 -19.57 12.91 3.13
CA ALA A 53 -20.94 12.44 3.35
C ALA A 53 -21.03 11.25 4.33
N ALA A 54 -19.96 10.45 4.42
CA ALA A 54 -19.87 9.29 5.32
C ALA A 54 -19.45 9.66 6.75
N LEU A 55 -18.97 10.89 6.99
CA LEU A 55 -18.68 11.36 8.34
C LEU A 55 -19.99 11.54 9.12
N PRO A 56 -20.07 11.03 10.37
CA PRO A 56 -21.24 11.27 11.19
C PRO A 56 -21.39 12.79 11.41
N GLN A 57 -22.61 13.30 11.22
CA GLN A 57 -22.98 14.71 11.30
C GLN A 57 -22.62 15.46 12.62
N PRO A 58 -22.30 14.85 13.79
CA PRO A 58 -21.82 15.63 14.93
C PRO A 58 -20.36 16.11 14.79
N ALA A 59 -19.64 15.82 13.70
CA ALA A 59 -18.30 16.39 13.48
C ALA A 59 -18.31 17.94 13.39
N VAL A 60 -19.46 18.54 13.04
CA VAL A 60 -19.69 20.00 13.13
C VAL A 60 -19.73 20.48 14.59
N LEU A 61 -20.15 19.64 15.54
CA LEU A 61 -20.19 19.96 16.98
C LEU A 61 -18.82 19.82 17.67
N VAL A 62 -17.84 19.13 17.04
CA VAL A 62 -16.48 18.97 17.57
C VAL A 62 -15.56 20.15 17.18
N GLY A 63 -16.08 21.18 16.50
CA GLY A 63 -15.31 22.39 16.20
C GLY A 63 -14.13 22.11 15.26
N VAL A 64 -14.24 21.11 14.40
CA VAL A 64 -13.25 20.84 13.37
C VAL A 64 -13.28 22.00 12.37
N PRO A 65 -12.21 22.81 12.23
CA PRO A 65 -12.21 23.93 11.29
C PRO A 65 -12.49 23.42 9.88
N SER A 66 -13.18 24.23 9.06
CA SER A 66 -13.50 23.91 7.66
C SER A 66 -12.30 23.48 6.81
N GLY A 67 -11.06 23.79 7.23
CA GLY A 67 -9.82 23.32 6.61
C GLY A 67 -9.42 21.85 6.90
N LEU A 68 -9.93 21.21 7.95
CA LEU A 68 -9.61 19.82 8.29
C LEU A 68 -10.47 18.78 7.55
N THR A 69 -11.41 19.24 6.72
CA THR A 69 -12.24 18.41 5.83
C THR A 69 -11.42 17.59 4.83
N TRP A 70 -10.20 18.03 4.51
CA TRP A 70 -9.26 17.37 3.59
C TRP A 70 -8.38 16.31 4.28
N GLY A 71 -8.42 16.22 5.61
CA GLY A 71 -7.58 15.31 6.40
C GLY A 71 -7.64 13.85 5.94
N PRO A 72 -8.84 13.26 5.79
CA PRO A 72 -8.99 11.89 5.26
C PRO A 72 -8.40 11.71 3.87
N SER A 73 -8.71 12.61 2.93
CA SER A 73 -8.18 12.53 1.55
C SER A 73 -6.65 12.66 1.51
N LEU A 74 -6.06 13.53 2.32
CA LEU A 74 -4.61 13.66 2.43
C LEU A 74 -3.98 12.40 3.03
N ALA A 75 -4.57 11.86 4.11
CA ALA A 75 -4.11 10.64 4.75
C ALA A 75 -4.08 9.45 3.78
N TRP A 76 -5.16 9.25 3.02
CA TRP A 76 -5.24 8.18 2.01
C TRP A 76 -4.35 8.43 0.79
N SER A 77 -4.14 9.69 0.39
CA SER A 77 -3.21 10.04 -0.69
C SER A 77 -1.77 9.72 -0.30
N LEU A 78 -1.36 10.10 0.91
CA LEU A 78 -0.02 9.80 1.45
C LEU A 78 0.18 8.30 1.63
N TRP A 79 -0.83 7.60 2.17
CA TRP A 79 -0.81 6.13 2.27
C TRP A 79 -0.52 5.49 0.91
N GLY A 80 -1.24 5.90 -0.13
CA GLY A 80 -1.05 5.39 -1.49
C GLY A 80 0.33 5.66 -2.07
N SER A 81 0.85 6.88 -1.90
CA SER A 81 2.22 7.21 -2.31
C SER A 81 3.26 6.36 -1.58
N THR A 82 3.10 6.15 -0.28
CA THR A 82 4.01 5.34 0.53
C THR A 82 3.98 3.86 0.12
N VAL A 83 2.79 3.27 -0.06
CA VAL A 83 2.69 1.87 -0.49
C VAL A 83 3.16 1.68 -1.93
N LEU A 84 2.90 2.64 -2.83
CA LEU A 84 3.44 2.59 -4.20
C LEU A 84 4.96 2.62 -4.20
N ALA A 85 5.58 3.49 -3.38
CA ALA A 85 7.03 3.54 -3.20
C ALA A 85 7.57 2.22 -2.62
N LEU A 86 6.94 1.69 -1.57
CA LEU A 86 7.32 0.40 -0.96
C LEU A 86 7.24 -0.76 -1.94
N ALA A 87 6.20 -0.82 -2.77
CA ALA A 87 6.05 -1.88 -3.78
C ALA A 87 7.18 -1.84 -4.82
N TRP A 88 7.58 -0.63 -5.26
CA TRP A 88 8.68 -0.50 -6.22
C TRP A 88 10.05 -0.78 -5.61
N ILE A 89 10.28 -0.35 -4.37
CA ILE A 89 11.54 -0.62 -3.64
C ILE A 89 11.67 -2.12 -3.39
N ASP A 90 10.59 -2.79 -2.97
CA ASP A 90 10.61 -4.22 -2.70
C ASP A 90 10.79 -5.04 -3.98
N TRP A 91 10.18 -4.62 -5.10
CA TRP A 91 10.39 -5.26 -6.41
C TRP A 91 11.85 -5.26 -6.87
N ASP A 92 12.59 -4.19 -6.57
CA ASP A 92 13.99 -4.05 -6.99
C ASP A 92 14.97 -4.70 -6.01
N SER A 93 14.76 -4.46 -4.71
CA SER A 93 15.76 -4.70 -3.68
C SER A 93 15.36 -5.77 -2.67
N THR A 94 14.12 -6.27 -2.71
CA THR A 94 13.56 -7.21 -1.71
C THR A 94 13.69 -6.72 -0.26
N TRP A 95 13.80 -5.41 -0.07
CA TRP A 95 14.06 -4.77 1.22
C TRP A 95 13.04 -3.67 1.48
N LEU A 96 12.37 -3.76 2.63
CA LEU A 96 11.34 -2.82 3.07
C LEU A 96 11.93 -1.86 4.13
N PRO A 97 12.17 -0.58 3.80
CA PRO A 97 12.73 0.39 4.74
C PRO A 97 11.83 0.64 5.93
N ASP A 98 12.40 0.51 7.14
CA ASP A 98 11.74 0.90 8.38
C ASP A 98 11.34 2.37 8.39
N GLY A 99 12.10 3.23 7.71
CA GLY A 99 11.79 4.65 7.51
C GLY A 99 10.52 4.93 6.71
N LEU A 100 9.93 3.92 6.03
CA LEU A 100 8.63 4.05 5.35
C LEU A 100 7.55 3.19 6.02
N THR A 101 7.88 1.97 6.45
CA THR A 101 6.89 1.07 7.07
C THR A 101 6.44 1.55 8.45
N GLN A 102 7.33 2.13 9.26
CA GLN A 102 6.97 2.64 10.59
C GLN A 102 6.09 3.90 10.51
N PRO A 103 6.42 4.94 9.72
CA PRO A 103 5.51 6.06 9.54
C PRO A 103 4.17 5.65 8.96
N LEU A 104 4.14 4.62 8.10
CA LEU A 104 2.89 4.08 7.59
C LEU A 104 2.04 3.46 8.71
N ALA A 105 2.63 2.65 9.59
CA ALA A 105 1.92 2.05 10.72
C ALA A 105 1.41 3.11 11.71
N TRP A 106 2.27 4.03 12.13
CA TRP A 106 1.91 5.13 13.03
C TRP A 106 0.88 6.07 12.39
N GLY A 107 1.03 6.37 11.11
CA GLY A 107 0.08 7.16 10.34
C GLY A 107 -1.32 6.54 10.34
N GLY A 108 -1.42 5.22 10.28
CA GLY A 108 -2.72 4.51 10.36
C GLY A 108 -3.38 4.65 11.73
N LEU A 109 -2.60 4.53 12.81
CA LEU A 109 -3.10 4.71 14.18
C LEU A 109 -3.53 6.16 14.46
N VAL A 110 -2.73 7.13 14.00
CA VAL A 110 -3.08 8.56 14.10
C VAL A 110 -4.32 8.87 13.26
N ALA A 111 -4.39 8.37 12.03
CA ALA A 111 -5.57 8.52 11.18
C ALA A 111 -6.82 7.90 11.81
N ALA A 112 -6.71 6.76 12.50
CA ALA A 112 -7.82 6.17 13.25
C ALA A 112 -8.20 7.01 14.48
N GLY A 113 -7.23 7.53 15.23
CA GLY A 113 -7.47 8.42 16.37
C GLY A 113 -8.16 9.73 15.98
N LEU A 114 -7.87 10.25 14.78
CA LEU A 114 -8.51 11.46 14.22
C LEU A 114 -9.81 11.16 13.46
N GLY A 115 -10.23 9.89 13.36
CA GLY A 115 -11.40 9.47 12.58
C GLY A 115 -11.25 9.56 11.06
N TRP A 116 -10.03 9.77 10.56
CA TRP A 116 -9.72 9.91 9.14
C TRP A 116 -9.64 8.58 8.39
N SER A 117 -9.32 7.49 9.07
CA SER A 117 -9.25 6.15 8.44
C SER A 117 -10.63 5.49 8.28
N GLY A 118 -11.67 6.01 8.94
CA GLY A 118 -13.00 5.39 9.01
C GLY A 118 -13.06 4.17 9.93
N LEU A 119 -11.98 3.86 10.68
CA LEU A 119 -11.91 2.75 11.63
C LEU A 119 -11.77 3.28 13.06
N PRO A 120 -12.42 2.66 14.06
CA PRO A 120 -12.13 2.97 15.46
C PRO A 120 -10.70 2.56 15.82
N LEU A 121 -10.07 3.29 16.74
CA LEU A 121 -8.69 3.06 17.16
C LEU A 121 -8.44 1.61 17.63
N SER A 122 -9.42 0.99 18.30
CA SER A 122 -9.33 -0.41 18.73
C SER A 122 -9.19 -1.38 17.57
N GLN A 123 -9.91 -1.16 16.45
CA GLN A 123 -9.79 -1.97 15.25
C GLN A 123 -8.48 -1.70 14.52
N ALA A 124 -8.05 -0.44 14.41
CA ALA A 124 -6.75 -0.13 13.81
C ALA A 124 -5.59 -0.78 14.58
N LEU A 125 -5.61 -0.70 15.91
CA LEU A 125 -4.61 -1.34 16.78
C LEU A 125 -4.67 -2.87 16.67
N ALA A 126 -5.87 -3.45 16.71
CA ALA A 126 -6.04 -4.90 16.53
C ALA A 126 -5.53 -5.36 15.16
N GLY A 127 -5.79 -4.59 14.10
CA GLY A 127 -5.27 -4.86 12.76
C GLY A 127 -3.74 -4.80 12.71
N ALA A 128 -3.12 -3.82 13.35
CA ALA A 128 -1.66 -3.72 13.43
C ALA A 128 -1.04 -4.91 14.18
N VAL A 129 -1.59 -5.25 15.35
CA VAL A 129 -1.10 -6.35 16.19
C VAL A 129 -1.31 -7.69 15.50
N LEU A 130 -2.51 -7.98 15.00
CA LEU A 130 -2.80 -9.23 14.30
C LEU A 130 -2.04 -9.34 12.97
N GLY A 131 -1.84 -8.22 12.27
CA GLY A 131 -1.02 -8.18 11.06
C GLY A 131 0.42 -8.57 11.35
N TYR A 132 1.03 -8.01 12.40
CA TYR A 132 2.39 -8.39 12.80
C TYR A 132 2.48 -9.85 13.26
N LEU A 133 1.63 -10.23 14.22
CA LEU A 133 1.68 -11.54 14.88
C LEU A 133 1.35 -12.69 13.92
N SER A 134 0.46 -12.48 12.95
CA SER A 134 0.07 -13.54 12.01
C SER A 134 1.27 -14.05 11.21
N LEU A 135 1.95 -13.21 10.43
CA LEU A 135 3.11 -13.64 9.66
C LEU A 135 4.31 -13.98 10.55
N TRP A 136 4.51 -13.27 11.65
CA TRP A 136 5.59 -13.58 12.60
C TRP A 136 5.45 -14.98 13.20
N SER A 137 4.24 -15.37 13.60
CA SER A 137 3.97 -16.71 14.15
C SER A 137 4.19 -17.81 13.12
N VAL A 138 3.69 -17.62 11.89
CA VAL A 138 3.91 -18.56 10.77
C VAL A 138 5.39 -18.70 10.46
N ALA A 139 6.11 -17.57 10.36
CA ALA A 139 7.54 -17.57 10.08
C ALA A 139 8.36 -18.22 11.20
N THR A 140 7.99 -18.00 12.46
CA THR A 140 8.66 -18.59 13.62
C THR A 140 8.45 -20.10 13.68
N VAL A 141 7.21 -20.57 13.49
CA VAL A 141 6.89 -22.00 13.42
C VAL A 141 7.61 -22.65 12.24
N PHE A 142 7.60 -22.01 11.07
CA PHE A 142 8.31 -22.49 9.90
C PHE A 142 9.81 -22.61 10.19
N HIS A 143 10.43 -21.56 10.71
CA HIS A 143 11.85 -21.55 11.07
C HIS A 143 12.20 -22.65 12.06
N TRP A 144 11.34 -22.89 13.06
CA TRP A 144 11.57 -23.95 14.04
C TRP A 144 11.55 -25.35 13.40
N VAL A 145 10.71 -25.57 12.39
CA VAL A 145 10.58 -26.86 11.69
C VAL A 145 11.67 -27.06 10.63
N THR A 146 11.92 -26.08 9.75
CA THR A 146 12.85 -26.24 8.61
C THR A 146 14.26 -25.74 8.89
N ARG A 147 14.49 -25.01 10.00
CA ARG A 147 15.74 -24.27 10.28
C ARG A 147 16.19 -23.33 9.16
N GLN A 148 15.27 -22.98 8.27
CA GLN A 148 15.49 -22.03 7.18
C GLN A 148 14.74 -20.74 7.50
N GLU A 149 15.29 -19.61 7.07
CA GLU A 149 14.57 -18.34 7.13
C GLU A 149 13.51 -18.33 6.03
N GLY A 150 12.25 -18.52 6.41
CA GLY A 150 11.15 -18.69 5.47
C GLY A 150 10.62 -17.38 4.86
N MET A 151 10.65 -16.27 5.60
CA MET A 151 10.02 -15.01 5.19
C MET A 151 10.79 -13.80 5.75
N GLY A 152 10.91 -12.75 4.94
CA GLY A 152 11.63 -11.54 5.32
C GLY A 152 10.87 -10.75 6.39
N GLY A 153 11.58 -10.31 7.43
CA GLY A 153 10.98 -9.54 8.54
C GLY A 153 10.31 -8.22 8.14
N GLY A 154 10.58 -7.73 6.93
CA GLY A 154 9.89 -6.58 6.34
C GLY A 154 8.41 -6.83 6.08
N ASP A 155 8.03 -8.04 5.65
CA ASP A 155 6.64 -8.38 5.32
C ASP A 155 5.74 -8.30 6.55
N PHE A 156 6.26 -8.65 7.74
CA PHE A 156 5.51 -8.58 9.00
C PHE A 156 5.19 -7.13 9.37
N LYS A 157 6.16 -6.23 9.17
CA LYS A 157 6.01 -4.79 9.43
C LYS A 157 5.05 -4.15 8.42
N LEU A 158 5.15 -4.55 7.15
CA LEU A 158 4.24 -4.09 6.11
C LEU A 158 2.82 -4.55 6.38
N LEU A 159 2.60 -5.82 6.72
CA LEU A 159 1.26 -6.33 7.03
C LEU A 159 0.68 -5.67 8.29
N ALA A 160 1.51 -5.39 9.30
CA ALA A 160 1.09 -4.61 10.47
C ALA A 160 0.67 -3.19 10.07
N ALA A 161 1.46 -2.51 9.23
CA ALA A 161 1.11 -1.19 8.72
C ALA A 161 -0.20 -1.23 7.92
N LEU A 162 -0.35 -2.15 6.96
CA LEU A 162 -1.58 -2.32 6.21
C LEU A 162 -2.78 -2.66 7.11
N GLY A 163 -2.56 -3.47 8.16
CA GLY A 163 -3.56 -3.78 9.18
C GLY A 163 -4.03 -2.56 9.98
N ALA A 164 -3.14 -1.61 10.28
CA ALA A 164 -3.52 -0.36 10.94
C ALA A 164 -4.48 0.48 10.09
N TRP A 165 -4.35 0.44 8.77
CA TRP A 165 -5.22 1.17 7.84
C TRP A 165 -6.46 0.40 7.42
N CYS A 166 -6.38 -0.93 7.30
CA CYS A 166 -7.44 -1.79 6.78
C CYS A 166 -8.30 -2.44 7.86
N GLY A 167 -7.79 -2.53 9.09
CA GLY A 167 -8.43 -3.25 10.18
C GLY A 167 -8.22 -4.78 10.09
N PRO A 168 -8.60 -5.51 11.14
CA PRO A 168 -8.26 -6.92 11.30
C PRO A 168 -9.04 -7.83 10.36
N MET A 169 -10.29 -7.47 10.02
CA MET A 169 -11.15 -8.29 9.17
C MET A 169 -10.62 -8.41 7.74
N LEU A 170 -9.95 -7.37 7.24
CA LEU A 170 -9.39 -7.36 5.91
C LEU A 170 -8.01 -8.04 5.82
N LEU A 171 -7.38 -8.44 6.93
CA LEU A 171 -6.07 -9.09 6.91
C LEU A 171 -6.09 -10.44 6.19
N ILE A 172 -7.09 -11.28 6.47
CA ILE A 172 -7.24 -12.60 5.84
C ILE A 172 -7.38 -12.48 4.31
N PRO A 173 -8.35 -11.72 3.76
CA PRO A 173 -8.48 -11.58 2.32
C PRO A 173 -7.26 -10.90 1.69
N LEU A 174 -6.59 -9.99 2.40
CA LEU A 174 -5.37 -9.35 1.92
C LEU A 174 -4.24 -10.38 1.72
N VAL A 175 -3.97 -11.22 2.72
CA VAL A 175 -2.93 -12.27 2.62
C VAL A 175 -3.31 -13.32 1.57
N LEU A 176 -4.58 -13.74 1.52
CA LEU A 176 -5.05 -14.70 0.52
C LEU A 176 -4.88 -14.15 -0.90
N MET A 177 -5.34 -12.92 -1.16
CA MET A 177 -5.22 -12.32 -2.49
C MET A 177 -3.75 -12.09 -2.87
N ALA A 178 -2.91 -11.67 -1.93
CA ALA A 178 -1.47 -11.55 -2.15
C ALA A 178 -0.83 -12.90 -2.50
N SER A 179 -1.18 -13.98 -1.80
CA SER A 179 -0.66 -15.32 -2.09
C SER A 179 -1.10 -15.85 -3.45
N VAL A 180 -2.36 -15.63 -3.84
CA VAL A 180 -2.87 -16.01 -5.17
C VAL A 180 -2.18 -15.23 -6.27
N LEU A 181 -2.05 -13.90 -6.13
CA LEU A 181 -1.34 -13.06 -7.10
C LEU A 181 0.13 -13.47 -7.21
N GLY A 182 0.81 -13.69 -6.08
CA GLY A 182 2.20 -14.14 -6.04
C GLY A 182 2.40 -15.50 -6.69
N LEU A 183 1.48 -16.45 -6.46
CA LEU A 183 1.51 -17.77 -7.10
C LEU A 183 1.29 -17.66 -8.61
N LEU A 184 0.30 -16.89 -9.06
CA LEU A 184 0.03 -16.70 -10.49
C LEU A 184 1.24 -16.07 -11.21
N VAL A 185 1.81 -15.02 -10.64
CA VAL A 185 3.00 -14.36 -11.19
C VAL A 185 4.21 -15.30 -11.16
N GLY A 186 4.40 -16.04 -10.07
CA GLY A 186 5.45 -17.05 -9.96
C GLY A 186 5.32 -18.15 -11.02
N LEU A 187 4.11 -18.66 -11.28
CA LEU A 187 3.86 -19.65 -12.32
C LEU A 187 4.15 -19.10 -13.72
N VAL A 188 3.76 -17.86 -14.01
CA VAL A 188 4.05 -17.19 -15.30
C VAL A 188 5.55 -17.01 -15.49
N LEU A 189 6.28 -16.55 -14.46
CA LEU A 189 7.73 -16.41 -14.52
C LEU A 189 8.42 -17.77 -14.70
N ARG A 190 7.86 -18.84 -14.13
CA ARG A 190 8.39 -20.20 -14.23
C ARG A 190 8.24 -20.72 -15.65
N ALA A 191 7.05 -20.53 -16.22
CA ALA A 191 6.75 -20.91 -17.60
C ALA A 191 7.64 -20.15 -18.61
N ARG A 192 8.04 -18.91 -18.30
CA ARG A 192 8.96 -18.11 -19.12
C ARG A 192 10.45 -18.47 -18.94
N GLY A 193 10.78 -19.43 -18.07
CA GLY A 193 12.17 -19.76 -17.74
C GLY A 193 12.95 -18.63 -17.05
N GLN A 194 12.23 -17.64 -16.51
CA GLN A 194 12.81 -16.44 -15.89
C GLN A 194 13.02 -16.61 -14.38
N LEU A 195 12.48 -17.67 -13.78
CA LEU A 195 12.86 -18.14 -12.44
C LEU A 195 14.19 -18.87 -12.54
N ARG A 196 15.27 -18.09 -12.46
CA ARG A 196 16.61 -18.64 -12.16
C ARG A 196 16.61 -19.10 -10.70
N GLU A 197 17.16 -20.29 -10.47
CA GLU A 197 17.40 -20.82 -9.13
C GLU A 197 18.06 -19.75 -8.24
N GLY A 198 17.45 -19.47 -7.09
CA GLY A 198 17.95 -18.49 -6.11
C GLY A 198 17.36 -17.07 -6.21
N ARG A 199 16.51 -16.74 -7.19
CA ARG A 199 15.84 -15.43 -7.21
C ARG A 199 14.53 -15.49 -6.41
N TYR A 200 14.54 -14.90 -5.22
CA TYR A 200 13.37 -14.73 -4.36
C TYR A 200 12.36 -13.78 -5.02
N ILE A 201 11.08 -14.14 -5.01
CA ILE A 201 10.01 -13.24 -5.49
C ILE A 201 9.57 -12.38 -4.30
N PRO A 202 9.71 -11.04 -4.37
CA PRO A 202 9.28 -10.17 -3.28
C PRO A 202 7.78 -10.29 -3.03
N PHE A 203 7.39 -10.53 -1.78
CA PHE A 203 5.99 -10.70 -1.39
C PHE A 203 5.28 -9.36 -1.16
N GLY A 204 6.03 -8.31 -0.79
CA GLY A 204 5.52 -6.98 -0.50
C GLY A 204 4.65 -6.35 -1.60
N PRO A 205 5.04 -6.38 -2.90
CA PRO A 205 4.23 -5.85 -3.99
C PRO A 205 2.86 -6.52 -4.09
N PHE A 206 2.77 -7.82 -3.78
CA PHE A 206 1.49 -8.53 -3.82
C PHE A 206 0.61 -8.18 -2.62
N LEU A 207 1.20 -7.99 -1.42
CA LEU A 207 0.48 -7.45 -0.26
C LEU A 207 -0.09 -6.05 -0.54
N ILE A 208 0.72 -5.19 -1.14
CA ILE A 208 0.33 -3.82 -1.48
C ILE A 208 -0.74 -3.82 -2.58
N GLY A 209 -0.55 -4.62 -3.64
CA GLY A 209 -1.55 -4.79 -4.69
C GLY A 209 -2.88 -5.28 -4.13
N ALA A 210 -2.84 -6.22 -3.18
CA ALA A 210 -4.03 -6.70 -2.50
C ALA A 210 -4.71 -5.60 -1.69
N ALA A 211 -3.95 -4.84 -0.89
CA ALA A 211 -4.49 -3.74 -0.08
C ALA A 211 -5.13 -2.64 -0.94
N VAL A 212 -4.46 -2.23 -2.02
CA VAL A 212 -4.97 -1.22 -2.96
C VAL A 212 -6.27 -1.71 -3.62
N ALA A 213 -6.30 -2.95 -4.11
CA ALA A 213 -7.48 -3.51 -4.74
C ALA A 213 -8.67 -3.60 -3.78
N LEU A 214 -8.45 -4.03 -2.53
CA LEU A 214 -9.48 -4.01 -1.48
C LEU A 214 -10.04 -2.60 -1.26
N ARG A 215 -9.17 -1.59 -1.19
CA ARG A 215 -9.57 -0.20 -0.96
C ARG A 215 -10.24 0.49 -2.14
N LEU A 216 -10.06 -0.01 -3.36
CA LEU A 216 -10.77 0.49 -4.54
C LEU A 216 -12.20 -0.06 -4.69
N GLY A 217 -12.65 -0.97 -3.81
CA GLY A 217 -14.04 -1.43 -3.76
C GLY A 217 -14.25 -2.94 -3.70
N LEU A 218 -13.18 -3.75 -3.70
CA LEU A 218 -13.29 -5.19 -3.46
C LEU A 218 -13.69 -5.52 -2.02
N ASP A 219 -13.44 -4.61 -1.07
CA ASP A 219 -13.91 -4.73 0.30
C ASP A 219 -15.44 -4.87 0.39
N ARG A 220 -16.22 -4.13 -0.43
CA ARG A 220 -17.68 -4.23 -0.48
C ARG A 220 -18.17 -5.60 -0.98
N VAL A 221 -17.49 -6.15 -1.98
CA VAL A 221 -17.78 -7.49 -2.52
C VAL A 221 -17.46 -8.57 -1.48
N ILE A 222 -16.40 -8.38 -0.70
CA ILE A 222 -16.03 -9.31 0.34
C ILE A 222 -16.98 -9.18 1.54
N GLN A 223 -17.30 -7.98 2.01
CA GLN A 223 -18.26 -7.81 3.12
C GLN A 223 -19.65 -8.40 2.80
N THR A 224 -20.11 -8.24 1.57
CA THR A 224 -21.35 -8.89 1.09
C THR A 224 -21.22 -10.41 1.01
N ALA A 225 -20.09 -10.94 0.54
CA ALA A 225 -19.84 -12.39 0.51
C ALA A 225 -19.74 -13.01 1.91
N TRP A 226 -19.28 -12.27 2.91
CA TRP A 226 -19.13 -12.72 4.29
C TRP A 226 -20.37 -12.45 5.16
N GLY A 227 -21.42 -11.85 4.59
CA GLY A 227 -22.68 -11.59 5.30
C GLY A 227 -22.56 -10.56 6.43
N VAL A 228 -21.56 -9.67 6.37
CA VAL A 228 -21.33 -8.60 7.35
C VAL A 228 -21.68 -7.26 6.70
N SER A 229 -22.98 -6.94 6.66
CA SER A 229 -23.51 -5.65 6.19
C SER A 229 -24.12 -4.87 7.33
#